data_AF-A0A2G8HV30-F1
#
_entry.id   AF-A0A2G8HV30-F1
#
_cell.length_a   1.000
_cell.length_b   1.000
_cell.length_c   1.000
_cell.angle_alpha   90.00
_cell.angle_beta   90.00
_cell.angle_gamma   90.00
#
_symmetry.space_group_name_H-M   'P 1'
#
loop_
_entity.id
_entity.type
_entity.pdbx_description
1 polymer ?
#
loop_
_entity_poly.entity_id
_entity_poly.type
_entity_poly.pdbx_seq_one_letter_code
_entity_poly.pdbx_strand_id
1 'polypeptide(L)'
;MMIRNTVFIIFCALGINTWALDYSSNKYYDSSFVGEQPTPLYFGPISPKYSFSSIDGEISFSDDEYYNEYLPSLIEKEIFNLNELWSKEFPAKSNCPDFYLNENIEYIRYLYRLITISYLFESMKENHSLMYEIDGNEKLCSLDWKKTLGMCSPKSVEMIKFVKRAKTRYLKDWNPGALSKLNSSEREGWLENFKSLTPRGVAKTRVYEWLKEKGIKNKNFTIDKSHQALASICHNDKELLVQLCSERDDLYGLSSVPKAIELLYESNAANVINTGGHGLSCLKRYSALFSTKERSYPDLEIIFSLVSKQLEASKSRYAQGDLFLPGALKEFDDKGLGDFLFVEKKVEPKPEPKPTPIIVIKPKPKPLPKPVVATVKPVVKAEPVKLPEKIIIKVSAFEQAVRNLLELKLTVSTVNMGKMKSDFVFSDTMVEALKTPLKDYQTREALSDMKKYDGLGQRTEPMRLIFLKYLIENHLHQGLYNIVSIVGERFWLLNDIDGKTEPVYAEILNNESTNYKWQINILDFHKVKK
;
A
#
# COMPACT_ATOMS: atom_id res chain seq x y z
N MET A 1 5.14 33.43 52.79
CA MET A 1 4.32 32.29 52.30
C MET A 1 4.31 32.17 50.77
N MET A 2 4.46 33.27 50.01
CA MET A 2 4.51 33.24 48.53
C MET A 2 5.71 32.52 47.91
N ILE A 3 6.91 32.63 48.50
CA ILE A 3 8.16 32.05 47.94
C ILE A 3 8.13 30.51 47.89
N ARG A 4 7.41 29.88 48.83
CA ARG A 4 7.35 28.42 48.93
C ARG A 4 6.46 27.79 47.85
N ASN A 5 5.46 28.52 47.35
CA ASN A 5 4.62 28.05 46.24
C ASN A 5 5.30 28.23 44.88
N THR A 6 6.13 29.26 44.71
CA THR A 6 6.87 29.49 43.45
C THR A 6 7.95 28.42 43.25
N VAL A 7 8.68 28.05 44.31
CA VAL A 7 9.69 26.97 44.24
C VAL A 7 9.04 25.62 43.96
N PHE A 8 7.86 25.34 44.51
CA PHE A 8 7.14 24.08 44.27
C PHE A 8 6.61 23.98 42.83
N ILE A 9 6.13 25.09 42.25
CA ILE A 9 5.69 25.13 40.85
C ILE A 9 6.89 24.96 39.90
N ILE A 10 8.05 25.54 40.21
CA ILE A 10 9.27 25.36 39.43
C ILE A 10 9.79 23.91 39.53
N PHE A 11 9.76 23.29 40.71
CA PHE A 11 10.11 21.87 40.87
C PHE A 11 9.10 20.93 40.21
N CYS A 12 7.80 21.25 40.20
CA CYS A 12 6.81 20.49 39.45
C CYS A 12 6.96 20.70 37.93
N ALA A 13 7.28 21.92 37.46
CA ALA A 13 7.54 22.18 36.05
C ALA A 13 8.84 21.51 35.57
N LEU A 14 9.86 21.42 36.42
CA LEU A 14 11.08 20.66 36.13
C LEU A 14 10.85 19.13 36.23
N GLY A 15 10.03 18.66 37.16
CA GLY A 15 9.68 17.25 37.32
C GLY A 15 8.77 16.70 36.20
N ILE A 16 7.86 17.51 35.66
CA ILE A 16 7.00 17.12 34.54
C ILE A 16 7.78 17.10 33.21
N ASN A 17 8.85 17.89 33.08
CA ASN A 17 9.75 17.82 31.92
C ASN A 17 10.71 16.61 31.97
N THR A 18 11.03 16.08 33.15
CA THR A 18 11.82 14.84 33.24
C THR A 18 11.05 13.56 32.89
N TRP A 19 9.73 13.64 32.73
CA TRP A 19 8.87 12.51 32.30
C TRP A 19 8.33 12.69 30.87
N ALA A 20 8.86 13.66 30.14
CA ALA A 20 8.64 13.86 28.70
C ALA A 20 9.91 13.63 27.86
N LEU A 21 10.92 12.97 28.44
CA LEU A 21 12.09 12.45 27.73
C LEU A 21 12.01 10.92 27.69
N ASP A 22 11.10 10.43 26.86
CA ASP A 22 11.35 9.23 26.07
C ASP A 22 11.31 9.65 24.59
N TYR A 23 12.17 10.62 24.25
CA TYR A 23 12.69 10.74 22.89
C TYR A 23 13.64 9.55 22.71
N SER A 24 13.42 8.71 21.70
CA SER A 24 14.30 7.61 21.24
C SER A 24 14.12 6.21 21.85
N SER A 25 12.94 5.60 21.69
CA SER A 25 12.98 4.22 21.17
C SER A 25 12.27 4.20 19.83
N ASN A 26 13.07 4.13 18.79
CA ASN A 26 12.61 4.03 17.43
C ASN A 26 12.27 2.54 17.29
N LYS A 27 11.16 2.09 17.90
CA LYS A 27 10.80 0.67 18.11
C LYS A 27 10.96 -0.20 16.86
N TYR A 28 10.78 0.39 15.67
CA TYR A 28 11.08 -0.27 14.41
C TYR A 28 12.58 -0.56 14.23
N TYR A 29 13.45 0.42 14.44
CA TYR A 29 14.90 0.25 14.39
C TYR A 29 15.36 -0.70 15.49
N ASP A 30 14.92 -0.51 16.73
CA ASP A 30 15.34 -1.39 17.84
C ASP A 30 14.90 -2.85 17.62
N SER A 31 13.75 -3.08 16.97
CA SER A 31 13.30 -4.43 16.61
C SER A 31 13.91 -4.97 15.31
N SER A 32 14.37 -4.09 14.41
CA SER A 32 14.98 -4.48 13.14
C SER A 32 16.49 -4.68 13.26
N PHE A 33 17.18 -4.00 14.19
CA PHE A 33 18.63 -4.04 14.46
C PHE A 33 18.98 -5.08 15.53
N VAL A 34 18.48 -6.32 15.37
CA VAL A 34 18.79 -7.44 16.27
C VAL A 34 19.68 -8.48 15.57
N GLY A 35 20.75 -8.93 16.25
CA GLY A 35 21.67 -9.97 15.75
C GLY A 35 23.02 -9.46 15.23
N GLU A 36 23.87 -10.38 14.77
CA GLU A 36 25.17 -10.08 14.16
C GLU A 36 24.97 -9.43 12.78
N GLN A 37 25.58 -8.27 12.56
CA GLN A 37 25.55 -7.61 11.25
C GLN A 37 26.76 -8.02 10.42
N PRO A 38 26.63 -8.10 9.09
CA PRO A 38 27.79 -8.23 8.22
C PRO A 38 28.60 -6.94 8.35
N THR A 39 29.65 -7.01 9.16
CA THR A 39 30.57 -5.89 9.34
C THR A 39 31.52 -5.83 8.16
N PRO A 40 31.96 -4.63 7.74
CA PRO A 40 33.13 -4.53 6.88
C PRO A 40 34.29 -5.30 7.52
N LEU A 41 35.24 -5.79 6.71
CA LEU A 41 36.43 -6.44 7.25
C LEU A 41 37.08 -5.49 8.26
N TYR A 42 37.05 -5.87 9.53
CA TYR A 42 37.65 -5.10 10.61
C TYR A 42 39.17 -5.32 10.56
N PHE A 43 39.90 -4.25 10.29
CA PHE A 43 41.36 -4.23 10.27
C PHE A 43 41.95 -3.49 11.49
N GLY A 44 41.10 -3.12 12.46
CA GLY A 44 41.54 -2.36 13.61
C GLY A 44 42.39 -3.20 14.59
N PRO A 45 43.30 -2.56 15.33
CA PRO A 45 44.24 -3.25 16.20
C PRO A 45 43.65 -3.67 17.57
N ILE A 46 42.52 -3.11 18.02
CA ILE A 46 42.15 -3.16 19.45
C ILE A 46 40.76 -3.77 19.71
N SER A 47 39.68 -3.23 19.15
CA SER A 47 38.32 -3.66 19.45
C SER A 47 37.41 -3.78 18.22
N PRO A 48 36.82 -4.96 17.95
CA PRO A 48 35.85 -5.16 16.86
C PRO A 48 34.44 -4.61 17.18
N LYS A 49 34.29 -3.91 18.32
CA LYS A 49 33.03 -3.22 18.64
C LYS A 49 32.76 -2.13 17.61
N TYR A 50 31.49 -1.89 17.33
CA TYR A 50 31.05 -0.87 16.38
C TYR A 50 29.77 -0.21 16.86
N SER A 51 29.52 1.00 16.34
CA SER A 51 28.26 1.73 16.44
C SER A 51 27.60 1.81 15.06
N PHE A 52 26.30 2.10 15.06
CA PHE A 52 25.51 2.28 13.85
C PHE A 52 24.92 3.69 13.83
N SER A 53 25.14 4.41 12.74
CA SER A 53 24.57 5.74 12.54
C SER A 53 23.11 5.64 12.09
N SER A 54 22.20 6.22 12.88
CA SER A 54 20.77 6.33 12.53
C SER A 54 20.46 7.37 11.43
N ILE A 55 21.48 8.07 10.94
CA ILE A 55 21.35 9.15 9.95
C ILE A 55 21.48 8.60 8.54
N ASP A 56 22.59 7.90 8.28
CA ASP A 56 23.05 7.42 6.97
C ASP A 56 23.20 5.89 6.91
N GLY A 57 23.19 5.20 8.05
CA GLY A 57 23.33 3.75 8.14
C GLY A 57 24.77 3.24 8.14
N GLU A 58 25.73 4.15 8.28
CA GLU A 58 27.16 3.80 8.34
C GLU A 58 27.48 3.06 9.64
N ILE A 59 28.35 2.05 9.53
CA ILE A 59 28.93 1.33 10.67
C ILE A 59 30.29 1.96 10.95
N SER A 60 30.51 2.42 12.18
CA SER A 60 31.81 2.94 12.63
C SER A 60 32.37 2.01 13.71
N PHE A 61 33.60 1.52 13.54
CA PHE A 61 34.26 0.72 14.58
C PHE A 61 34.74 1.61 15.71
N SER A 62 34.78 1.09 16.94
CA SER A 62 35.22 1.86 18.12
C SER A 62 36.64 2.41 17.99
N ASP A 63 37.51 1.74 17.22
CA ASP A 63 38.85 2.25 16.93
C ASP A 63 38.79 3.48 16.00
N ASP A 64 37.94 3.44 14.97
CA ASP A 64 37.72 4.57 14.06
C ASP A 64 37.04 5.73 14.80
N GLU A 65 36.05 5.44 15.65
CA GLU A 65 35.44 6.42 16.54
C GLU A 65 36.48 7.05 17.47
N TYR A 66 37.38 6.26 18.05
CA TYR A 66 38.46 6.79 18.89
C TYR A 66 39.37 7.73 18.11
N TYR A 67 39.79 7.37 16.90
CA TYR A 67 40.60 8.26 16.06
C TYR A 67 39.83 9.52 15.64
N ASN A 68 38.55 9.37 15.30
CA ASN A 68 37.68 10.47 14.89
C ASN A 68 37.37 11.41 16.07
N GLU A 69 37.24 10.89 17.29
CA GLU A 69 37.00 11.67 18.51
C GLU A 69 38.29 12.23 19.15
N TYR A 70 39.47 11.71 18.80
CA TYR A 70 40.74 12.16 19.39
C TYR A 70 40.98 13.66 19.21
N LEU A 71 40.92 14.18 17.98
CA LEU A 71 41.09 15.61 17.73
C LEU A 71 39.93 16.47 18.30
N PRO A 72 38.64 16.11 18.12
CA PRO A 72 37.53 16.80 18.77
C PRO A 72 37.65 16.91 20.28
N SER A 73 38.14 15.85 20.94
CA SER A 73 38.34 15.83 22.40
C SER A 73 39.45 16.78 22.89
N LEU A 74 40.41 17.10 22.03
CA LEU A 74 41.55 17.98 22.36
C LEU A 74 41.29 19.46 22.05
N ILE A 75 40.35 19.76 21.15
CA ILE A 75 40.04 21.14 20.73
C ILE A 75 38.75 21.59 21.43
N GLU A 76 37.59 21.28 20.85
CA GLU A 76 36.26 21.62 21.37
C GLU A 76 35.23 20.77 20.63
N LYS A 77 34.58 19.84 21.35
CA LYS A 77 33.69 18.82 20.76
C LYS A 77 32.50 19.47 20.04
N GLU A 78 32.05 20.61 20.53
CA GLU A 78 30.92 21.38 20.03
C GLU A 78 31.12 21.84 18.58
N ILE A 79 32.34 22.22 18.19
CA ILE A 79 32.65 22.65 16.81
C ILE A 79 32.52 21.47 15.83
N PHE A 80 33.02 20.30 16.23
CA PHE A 80 32.95 19.10 15.41
C PHE A 80 31.52 18.54 15.35
N ASN A 81 30.78 18.56 16.46
CA ASN A 81 29.36 18.23 16.49
C ASN A 81 28.56 19.17 15.58
N LEU A 82 28.86 20.47 15.56
CA LEU A 82 28.19 21.42 14.67
C LEU A 82 28.51 21.11 13.20
N ASN A 83 29.75 20.77 12.89
CA ASN A 83 30.14 20.37 11.54
C ASN A 83 29.46 19.06 11.11
N GLU A 84 29.41 18.05 11.97
CA GLU A 84 28.68 16.80 11.71
C GLU A 84 27.19 17.06 11.51
N LEU A 85 26.60 17.90 12.36
CA LEU A 85 25.20 18.32 12.20
C LEU A 85 24.98 19.00 10.85
N TRP A 86 25.87 19.89 10.41
CA TRP A 86 25.70 20.65 9.17
C TRP A 86 26.02 19.85 7.91
N SER A 87 26.98 18.93 7.98
CA SER A 87 27.45 18.15 6.82
C SER A 87 26.72 16.82 6.64
N LYS A 88 26.25 16.20 7.72
CA LYS A 88 25.56 14.90 7.70
C LYS A 88 24.11 14.98 8.14
N GLU A 89 23.83 15.39 9.38
CA GLU A 89 22.47 15.32 9.92
C GLU A 89 21.49 16.22 9.18
N PHE A 90 21.83 17.48 9.00
CA PHE A 90 20.93 18.48 8.46
C PHE A 90 20.53 18.14 7.03
N PRO A 91 21.44 17.84 6.07
CA PRO A 91 21.04 17.45 4.72
C PRO A 91 20.21 16.15 4.68
N ALA A 92 20.52 15.15 5.52
CA ALA A 92 19.77 13.90 5.54
C ALA A 92 18.36 14.09 6.10
N LYS A 93 18.25 14.75 7.27
CA LYS A 93 17.00 14.98 8.00
C LYS A 93 16.16 16.10 7.40
N SER A 94 16.74 17.07 6.69
CA SER A 94 15.97 18.10 5.96
C SER A 94 15.28 17.52 4.72
N ASN A 95 15.94 16.59 4.02
CA ASN A 95 15.42 15.99 2.80
C ASN A 95 14.36 14.92 3.10
N CYS A 96 14.53 14.12 4.16
CA CYS A 96 13.50 13.23 4.68
C CYS A 96 13.55 13.26 6.21
N PRO A 97 12.71 14.07 6.87
CA PRO A 97 12.64 14.10 8.32
C PRO A 97 12.25 12.75 8.93
N ASP A 98 12.76 12.46 10.14
CA ASP A 98 12.47 11.22 10.87
C ASP A 98 10.97 10.98 11.04
N PHE A 99 10.19 12.05 11.24
CA PHE A 99 8.73 12.00 11.32
C PHE A 99 8.12 11.33 10.07
N TYR A 100 8.44 11.81 8.86
CA TYR A 100 7.88 11.29 7.61
C TYR A 100 8.39 9.89 7.28
N LEU A 101 9.66 9.62 7.58
CA LEU A 101 10.23 8.28 7.38
C LEU A 101 9.54 7.27 8.29
N ASN A 102 9.42 7.57 9.58
CA ASN A 102 8.84 6.67 10.57
C ASN A 102 7.36 6.39 10.34
N GLU A 103 6.60 7.41 9.90
CA GLU A 103 5.18 7.24 9.54
C GLU A 103 5.01 6.21 8.40
N ASN A 104 5.96 6.16 7.46
CA ASN A 104 5.85 5.36 6.24
C ASN A 104 6.78 4.14 6.19
N ILE A 105 7.57 3.88 7.24
CA ILE A 105 8.70 2.93 7.18
C ILE A 105 8.29 1.50 6.81
N GLU A 106 7.19 1.01 7.40
CA GLU A 106 6.62 -0.31 7.12
C GLU A 106 6.05 -0.37 5.69
N TYR A 107 5.44 0.72 5.24
CA TYR A 107 4.85 0.78 3.91
C TYR A 107 5.93 0.85 2.83
N ILE A 108 7.01 1.61 3.07
CA ILE A 108 8.18 1.65 2.18
C ILE A 108 8.77 0.24 2.04
N ARG A 109 8.98 -0.48 3.16
CA ARG A 109 9.45 -1.88 3.11
C ARG A 109 8.53 -2.78 2.28
N TYR A 110 7.22 -2.65 2.50
CA TYR A 110 6.22 -3.37 1.74
C TYR A 110 6.31 -3.06 0.22
N LEU A 111 6.51 -1.80 -0.16
CA LEU A 111 6.65 -1.40 -1.56
C LEU A 111 7.86 -2.04 -2.23
N TYR A 112 9.01 -2.10 -1.55
CA TYR A 112 10.19 -2.80 -2.05
C TYR A 112 9.94 -4.30 -2.24
N ARG A 113 9.25 -4.96 -1.31
CA ARG A 113 8.81 -6.36 -1.50
C ARG A 113 7.89 -6.51 -2.69
N LEU A 114 6.90 -5.63 -2.81
CA LEU A 114 5.89 -5.66 -3.87
C LEU A 114 6.51 -5.50 -5.27
N ILE A 115 7.39 -4.52 -5.46
CA ILE A 115 8.08 -4.33 -6.74
C ILE A 115 8.98 -5.51 -7.07
N THR A 116 9.68 -6.07 -6.07
CA THR A 116 10.51 -7.26 -6.24
C THR A 116 9.68 -8.47 -6.66
N ILE A 117 8.56 -8.74 -5.98
CA ILE A 117 7.64 -9.84 -6.33
C ILE A 117 7.13 -9.65 -7.76
N SER A 118 6.76 -8.43 -8.14
CA SER A 118 6.27 -8.12 -9.48
C SER A 118 7.32 -8.41 -10.56
N TYR A 119 8.56 -7.93 -10.37
CA TYR A 119 9.66 -8.14 -11.31
C TYR A 119 10.14 -9.60 -11.37
N LEU A 120 10.20 -10.28 -10.22
CA LEU A 120 10.43 -11.73 -10.18
C LEU A 120 9.38 -12.48 -10.99
N PHE A 121 8.12 -12.09 -10.86
CA PHE A 121 7.03 -12.73 -11.60
C PHE A 121 7.14 -12.52 -13.12
N GLU A 122 7.56 -11.33 -13.57
CA GLU A 122 7.89 -11.08 -14.98
C GLU A 122 9.03 -11.99 -15.47
N SER A 123 10.12 -12.11 -14.70
CA SER A 123 11.21 -13.03 -15.01
C SER A 123 10.73 -14.49 -15.05
N MET A 124 9.85 -14.89 -14.14
CA MET A 124 9.32 -16.25 -14.08
C MET A 124 8.42 -16.59 -15.27
N LYS A 125 7.67 -15.61 -15.82
CA LYS A 125 6.95 -15.77 -17.09
C LYS A 125 7.91 -16.10 -18.23
N GLU A 126 9.01 -15.36 -18.35
CA GLU A 126 10.01 -15.62 -19.38
C GLU A 126 10.73 -16.96 -19.17
N ASN A 127 11.07 -17.31 -17.93
CA ASN A 127 11.68 -18.60 -17.60
C ASN A 127 10.77 -19.78 -17.97
N HIS A 128 9.46 -19.66 -17.74
CA HIS A 128 8.48 -20.65 -18.17
C HIS A 128 8.45 -20.77 -19.69
N SER A 129 8.37 -19.63 -20.40
CA SER A 129 8.37 -19.60 -21.86
C SER A 129 9.63 -20.21 -22.45
N LEU A 130 10.80 -19.92 -21.89
CA LEU A 130 12.06 -20.48 -22.36
C LEU A 130 12.13 -21.99 -22.11
N MET A 131 11.73 -22.44 -20.91
CA MET A 131 11.68 -23.88 -20.59
C MET A 131 10.78 -24.65 -21.57
N TYR A 132 9.66 -24.04 -21.98
CA TYR A 132 8.78 -24.58 -23.01
C TYR A 132 9.43 -24.58 -24.40
N GLU A 133 10.02 -23.45 -24.82
CA GLU A 133 10.66 -23.24 -26.13
C GLU A 133 11.74 -24.31 -26.41
N ILE A 134 12.59 -24.60 -25.43
CA ILE A 134 13.70 -25.57 -25.57
C ILE A 134 13.33 -27.00 -25.16
N ASP A 135 12.03 -27.31 -25.05
CA ASP A 135 11.48 -28.64 -24.74
C ASP A 135 12.00 -29.24 -23.42
N GLY A 136 12.08 -28.41 -22.38
CA GLY A 136 12.41 -28.84 -21.03
C GLY A 136 11.18 -29.23 -20.20
N ASN A 137 11.41 -29.60 -18.94
CA ASN A 137 10.32 -29.96 -18.04
C ASN A 137 9.57 -28.73 -17.51
N GLU A 138 8.49 -28.37 -18.20
CA GLU A 138 7.60 -27.23 -17.91
C GLU A 138 7.07 -27.22 -16.46
N LYS A 139 6.92 -28.39 -15.82
CA LYS A 139 6.40 -28.49 -14.46
C LYS A 139 7.33 -27.83 -13.44
N LEU A 140 8.64 -27.81 -13.70
CA LEU A 140 9.64 -27.20 -12.82
C LEU A 140 9.49 -25.67 -12.79
N CYS A 141 9.19 -25.07 -13.94
CA CYS A 141 8.93 -23.63 -14.10
C CYS A 141 7.44 -23.29 -14.15
N SER A 142 6.57 -24.17 -13.67
CA SER A 142 5.12 -23.92 -13.65
C SER A 142 4.80 -22.71 -12.77
N LEU A 143 3.92 -21.84 -13.28
CA LEU A 143 3.40 -20.67 -12.61
C LEU A 143 2.05 -20.95 -11.93
N ASP A 144 1.76 -22.20 -11.55
CA ASP A 144 0.50 -22.50 -10.86
C ASP A 144 0.37 -21.66 -9.58
N TRP A 145 -0.79 -21.02 -9.35
CA TRP A 145 -1.06 -20.23 -8.15
C TRP A 145 -0.70 -21.00 -6.87
N LYS A 146 -1.14 -22.26 -6.77
CA LYS A 146 -0.91 -23.13 -5.60
C LYS A 146 0.57 -23.40 -5.29
N LYS A 147 1.47 -23.25 -6.28
CA LYS A 147 2.90 -23.51 -6.17
C LYS A 147 3.74 -22.22 -6.09
N THR A 148 3.07 -21.06 -6.10
CA THR A 148 3.68 -19.73 -6.10
C THR A 148 3.03 -18.92 -4.98
N LEU A 149 2.19 -17.93 -5.31
CA LEU A 149 1.55 -17.04 -4.34
C LEU A 149 0.58 -17.75 -3.38
N GLY A 150 0.08 -18.93 -3.74
CA GLY A 150 -0.75 -19.76 -2.87
C GLY A 150 -0.01 -20.41 -1.70
N MET A 151 1.33 -20.40 -1.70
CA MET A 151 2.16 -20.87 -0.58
C MET A 151 2.52 -19.75 0.41
N CYS A 152 2.15 -18.49 0.10
CA CYS A 152 2.44 -17.34 0.94
C CYS A 152 1.71 -17.40 2.27
N SER A 153 2.41 -16.98 3.33
CA SER A 153 1.87 -16.79 4.67
C SER A 153 2.05 -15.33 5.12
N PRO A 154 1.35 -14.36 4.50
CA PRO A 154 1.55 -12.94 4.78
C PRO A 154 1.12 -12.57 6.20
N LYS A 155 1.79 -11.58 6.82
CA LYS A 155 1.53 -11.12 8.19
C LYS A 155 0.95 -9.71 8.23
N SER A 156 1.48 -8.79 7.43
CA SER A 156 1.03 -7.40 7.35
C SER A 156 -0.30 -7.30 6.61
N VAL A 157 -1.08 -6.27 6.99
CA VAL A 157 -2.38 -5.99 6.36
C VAL A 157 -2.24 -5.79 4.85
N GLU A 158 -1.20 -5.07 4.42
CA GLU A 158 -0.96 -4.78 3.00
C GLU A 158 -0.63 -6.05 2.21
N MET A 159 0.26 -6.90 2.73
CA MET A 159 0.63 -8.14 2.05
C MET A 159 -0.53 -9.15 2.00
N ILE A 160 -1.34 -9.24 3.05
CA ILE A 160 -2.57 -10.07 3.07
C ILE A 160 -3.52 -9.62 1.96
N LYS A 161 -3.78 -8.30 1.86
CA LYS A 161 -4.62 -7.73 0.81
C LYS A 161 -4.04 -7.98 -0.58
N PHE A 162 -2.74 -7.77 -0.77
CA PHE A 162 -2.06 -8.05 -2.03
C PHE A 162 -2.27 -9.50 -2.48
N VAL A 163 -1.96 -10.49 -1.64
CA VAL A 163 -2.08 -11.91 -2.01
C VAL A 163 -3.54 -12.25 -2.39
N LYS A 164 -4.51 -11.70 -1.67
CA LYS A 164 -5.93 -11.87 -2.00
C LYS A 164 -6.29 -11.27 -3.37
N ARG A 165 -5.85 -10.03 -3.63
CA ARG A 165 -6.15 -9.29 -4.88
C ARG A 165 -5.42 -9.88 -6.08
N ALA A 166 -4.17 -10.27 -5.90
CA ALA A 166 -3.32 -10.86 -6.93
C ALA A 166 -3.99 -12.08 -7.57
N LYS A 167 -4.67 -12.91 -6.78
CA LYS A 167 -5.39 -14.11 -7.27
C LYS A 167 -6.38 -13.82 -8.39
N THR A 168 -7.03 -12.66 -8.39
CA THR A 168 -8.03 -12.29 -9.42
C THR A 168 -7.42 -11.85 -10.75
N ARG A 169 -6.17 -11.37 -10.74
CA ARG A 169 -5.44 -10.91 -11.94
C ARG A 169 -4.30 -11.82 -12.35
N TYR A 170 -4.00 -12.82 -11.53
CA TYR A 170 -2.91 -13.74 -11.74
C TYR A 170 -3.03 -14.43 -13.11
N LEU A 171 -2.04 -14.18 -13.98
CA LEU A 171 -1.95 -14.70 -15.35
C LEU A 171 -3.14 -14.34 -16.27
N LYS A 172 -3.94 -13.32 -15.94
CA LYS A 172 -5.14 -12.97 -16.73
C LYS A 172 -4.83 -12.61 -18.18
N ASP A 173 -3.74 -11.87 -18.39
CA ASP A 173 -3.30 -11.39 -19.70
C ASP A 173 -2.16 -12.24 -20.30
N TRP A 174 -1.75 -13.31 -19.60
CA TRP A 174 -0.70 -14.20 -20.06
C TRP A 174 -1.29 -15.35 -20.87
N ASN A 175 -0.90 -15.43 -22.15
CA ASN A 175 -1.34 -16.48 -23.05
C ASN A 175 -0.24 -17.54 -23.27
N PRO A 176 -0.20 -18.64 -22.50
CA PRO A 176 0.76 -19.71 -22.71
C PRO A 176 0.54 -20.45 -24.05
N GLY A 177 -0.64 -20.33 -24.67
CA GLY A 177 -0.94 -20.93 -25.97
C GLY A 177 -0.25 -20.24 -27.16
N ALA A 178 0.38 -19.08 -26.96
CA ALA A 178 1.21 -18.43 -27.98
C ALA A 178 2.64 -18.99 -28.05
N LEU A 179 3.00 -19.90 -27.14
CA LEU A 179 4.35 -20.47 -27.08
C LEU A 179 4.51 -21.59 -28.13
N SER A 180 5.57 -21.51 -28.91
CA SER A 180 5.95 -22.54 -29.89
C SER A 180 7.17 -23.32 -29.41
N LYS A 181 7.11 -24.66 -29.47
CA LYS A 181 8.29 -25.49 -29.22
C LYS A 181 9.20 -25.48 -30.44
N LEU A 182 10.50 -25.37 -30.20
CA LEU A 182 11.51 -25.51 -31.24
C LEU A 182 11.60 -26.99 -31.66
N ASN A 183 11.65 -27.25 -32.95
CA ASN A 183 11.97 -28.57 -33.47
C ASN A 183 13.46 -28.91 -33.24
N SER A 184 13.90 -30.14 -33.51
CA SER A 184 15.28 -30.56 -33.23
C SER A 184 16.35 -29.72 -33.95
N SER A 185 16.11 -29.34 -35.22
CA SER A 185 17.03 -28.49 -35.99
C SER A 185 17.09 -27.06 -35.43
N GLU A 186 15.94 -26.50 -35.07
CA GLU A 186 15.83 -25.18 -34.45
C GLU A 186 16.48 -25.14 -33.07
N ARG A 187 16.42 -26.22 -32.30
CA ARG A 187 17.10 -26.34 -31.00
C ARG A 187 18.62 -26.34 -31.16
N GLU A 188 19.15 -27.01 -32.18
CA GLU A 188 20.57 -26.96 -32.51
C GLU A 188 20.99 -25.54 -32.91
N GLY A 189 20.22 -24.89 -33.79
CA GLY A 189 20.46 -23.50 -34.18
C GLY A 189 20.38 -22.53 -32.99
N TRP A 190 19.41 -22.71 -32.10
CA TRP A 190 19.28 -21.96 -30.85
C TRP A 190 20.52 -22.14 -29.98
N LEU A 191 21.00 -23.38 -29.82
CA LEU A 191 22.16 -23.68 -28.98
C LEU A 191 23.44 -23.06 -29.55
N GLU A 192 23.66 -23.13 -30.85
CA GLU A 192 24.83 -22.52 -31.49
C GLU A 192 24.81 -20.98 -31.36
N ASN A 193 23.63 -20.35 -31.51
CA ASN A 193 23.47 -18.93 -31.22
C ASN A 193 23.72 -18.60 -29.75
N PHE A 194 23.22 -19.44 -28.84
CA PHE A 194 23.40 -19.26 -27.39
C PHE A 194 24.86 -19.39 -26.94
N LYS A 195 25.68 -20.20 -27.64
CA LYS A 195 27.12 -20.33 -27.40
C LYS A 195 27.93 -19.15 -27.93
N SER A 196 27.51 -18.58 -29.06
CA SER A 196 28.30 -17.62 -29.84
C SER A 196 27.93 -16.15 -29.58
N LEU A 197 26.67 -15.87 -29.25
CA LEU A 197 26.15 -14.52 -29.07
C LEU A 197 25.85 -14.23 -27.61
N THR A 198 25.89 -12.94 -27.24
CA THR A 198 25.36 -12.48 -25.96
C THR A 198 23.84 -12.65 -25.97
N PRO A 199 23.27 -13.43 -25.04
CA PRO A 199 21.83 -13.68 -25.01
C PRO A 199 21.04 -12.38 -24.77
N ARG A 200 19.81 -12.36 -25.31
CA ARG A 200 18.81 -11.31 -25.06
C ARG A 200 17.64 -11.91 -24.31
N GLY A 201 17.07 -11.14 -23.39
CA GLY A 201 16.00 -11.60 -22.50
C GLY A 201 16.54 -12.05 -21.14
N VAL A 202 15.73 -11.90 -20.10
CA VAL A 202 16.11 -12.15 -18.71
C VAL A 202 16.45 -13.62 -18.52
N ALA A 203 15.60 -14.51 -19.04
CA ALA A 203 15.74 -15.95 -18.87
C ALA A 203 17.03 -16.47 -19.53
N LYS A 204 17.27 -16.08 -20.80
CA LYS A 204 18.47 -16.50 -21.55
C LYS A 204 19.75 -15.96 -20.89
N THR A 205 19.72 -14.71 -20.42
CA THR A 205 20.89 -14.09 -19.76
C THR A 205 21.22 -14.78 -18.43
N ARG A 206 20.22 -15.01 -17.58
CA ARG A 206 20.45 -15.67 -16.28
C ARG A 206 20.92 -17.11 -16.44
N VAL A 207 20.38 -17.87 -17.41
CA VAL A 207 20.88 -19.22 -17.72
C VAL A 207 22.35 -19.18 -18.14
N TYR A 208 22.70 -18.23 -18.99
CA TYR A 208 24.06 -18.08 -19.50
C TYR A 208 25.05 -17.73 -18.39
N GLU A 209 24.69 -16.81 -17.49
CA GLU A 209 25.52 -16.44 -16.34
C GLU A 209 25.64 -17.57 -15.33
N TRP A 210 24.52 -18.25 -15.01
CA TRP A 210 24.54 -19.42 -14.12
C TRP A 210 25.50 -20.50 -14.63
N LEU A 211 25.50 -20.78 -15.94
CA LEU A 211 26.42 -21.76 -16.53
C LEU A 211 27.89 -21.33 -16.41
N LYS A 212 28.17 -20.03 -16.55
CA LYS A 212 29.52 -19.47 -16.37
C LYS A 212 29.98 -19.52 -14.93
N GLU A 213 29.10 -19.20 -13.98
CA GLU A 213 29.39 -19.29 -12.53
C GLU A 213 29.72 -20.73 -12.11
N LYS A 214 29.12 -21.73 -12.77
CA LYS A 214 29.49 -23.15 -12.61
C LYS A 214 30.77 -23.57 -13.33
N GLY A 215 31.51 -22.62 -13.92
CA GLY A 215 32.78 -22.86 -14.59
C GLY A 215 32.66 -23.53 -15.97
N ILE A 216 31.47 -23.54 -16.56
CA ILE A 216 31.25 -24.17 -17.87
C ILE A 216 31.66 -23.17 -18.96
N LYS A 217 32.59 -23.58 -19.83
CA LYS A 217 32.97 -22.78 -21.00
C LYS A 217 31.84 -22.75 -22.02
N ASN A 218 31.62 -21.62 -22.69
CA ASN A 218 30.54 -21.43 -23.68
C ASN A 218 30.44 -22.58 -24.69
N LYS A 219 31.57 -23.07 -25.23
CA LYS A 219 31.59 -24.18 -26.21
C LYS A 219 30.94 -25.47 -25.69
N ASN A 220 30.90 -25.66 -24.37
CA ASN A 220 30.41 -26.84 -23.68
C ASN A 220 28.99 -26.66 -23.13
N PHE A 221 28.28 -25.60 -23.54
CA PHE A 221 26.86 -25.46 -23.24
C PHE A 221 26.07 -26.52 -24.02
N THR A 222 25.14 -27.17 -23.33
CA THR A 222 24.26 -28.20 -23.89
C THR A 222 22.83 -27.90 -23.47
N ILE A 223 21.85 -28.41 -24.21
CA ILE A 223 20.44 -28.26 -23.87
C ILE A 223 20.15 -28.79 -22.46
N ASP A 224 20.69 -29.96 -22.09
CA ASP A 224 20.50 -30.55 -20.76
C ASP A 224 21.02 -29.65 -19.64
N LYS A 225 22.18 -28.99 -19.85
CA LYS A 225 22.72 -28.04 -18.88
C LYS A 225 21.88 -26.78 -18.78
N SER A 226 21.34 -26.30 -19.90
CA SER A 226 20.39 -25.19 -19.93
C SER A 226 19.09 -25.54 -19.20
N HIS A 227 18.58 -26.77 -19.34
CA HIS A 227 17.43 -27.26 -18.57
C HIS A 227 17.74 -27.29 -17.07
N GLN A 228 18.92 -27.78 -16.66
CA GLN A 228 19.34 -27.79 -15.26
C GLN A 228 19.45 -26.38 -14.68
N ALA A 229 20.06 -25.45 -15.43
CA ALA A 229 20.18 -24.06 -15.05
C ALA A 229 18.79 -23.41 -14.87
N LEU A 230 17.89 -23.58 -15.85
CA LEU A 230 16.52 -23.07 -15.76
C LEU A 230 15.75 -23.67 -14.58
N ALA A 231 15.87 -24.97 -14.35
CA ALA A 231 15.22 -25.62 -13.21
C ALA A 231 15.70 -25.03 -11.89
N SER A 232 17.01 -24.80 -11.74
CA SER A 232 17.59 -24.15 -10.55
C SER A 232 17.10 -22.72 -10.39
N ILE A 233 17.10 -21.94 -11.47
CA ILE A 233 16.63 -20.55 -11.48
C ILE A 233 15.15 -20.47 -11.08
N CYS A 234 14.30 -21.29 -11.71
CA CYS A 234 12.87 -21.34 -11.40
C CYS A 234 12.59 -21.76 -9.95
N HIS A 235 13.42 -22.64 -9.39
CA HIS A 235 13.30 -23.03 -7.98
C HIS A 235 13.66 -21.86 -7.07
N ASN A 236 14.81 -21.22 -7.29
CA ASN A 236 15.27 -20.08 -6.50
C ASN A 236 14.29 -18.90 -6.55
N ASP A 237 13.77 -18.57 -7.74
CA ASP A 237 12.80 -17.48 -7.92
C ASP A 237 11.50 -17.76 -7.17
N LYS A 238 11.02 -19.02 -7.18
CA LYS A 238 9.83 -19.42 -6.43
C LYS A 238 10.05 -19.32 -4.93
N GLU A 239 11.20 -19.79 -4.44
CA GLU A 239 11.53 -19.69 -3.02
C GLU A 239 11.61 -18.23 -2.56
N LEU A 240 12.30 -17.39 -3.33
CA LEU A 240 12.41 -15.96 -3.04
C LEU A 240 11.04 -15.26 -3.08
N LEU A 241 10.22 -15.54 -4.09
CA LEU A 241 8.85 -15.02 -4.17
C LEU A 241 8.04 -15.42 -2.94
N VAL A 242 8.12 -16.68 -2.50
CA VAL A 242 7.41 -17.17 -1.31
C VAL A 242 7.94 -16.54 -0.02
N GLN A 243 9.25 -16.32 0.09
CA GLN A 243 9.87 -15.65 1.24
C GLN A 243 9.38 -14.19 1.34
N LEU A 244 9.40 -13.45 0.23
CA LEU A 244 8.98 -12.04 0.15
C LEU A 244 7.49 -11.87 0.50
N CYS A 245 6.62 -12.66 -0.11
CA CYS A 245 5.18 -12.56 0.16
C CYS A 245 4.77 -13.12 1.53
N SER A 246 5.63 -13.92 2.16
CA SER A 246 5.44 -14.39 3.55
C SER A 246 6.11 -13.50 4.59
N GLU A 247 6.80 -12.44 4.15
CA GLU A 247 7.53 -11.49 5.00
C GLU A 247 8.52 -12.20 5.93
N ARG A 248 9.24 -13.16 5.35
CA ARG A 248 10.34 -13.93 5.96
C ARG A 248 11.69 -13.64 5.28
N ASP A 249 11.72 -12.60 4.46
CA ASP A 249 12.86 -12.12 3.71
C ASP A 249 13.70 -11.10 4.50
N ASP A 250 14.97 -11.01 4.12
CA ASP A 250 15.94 -10.00 4.55
C ASP A 250 16.10 -8.88 3.49
N LEU A 251 15.05 -8.67 2.68
CA LEU A 251 14.98 -7.59 1.71
C LEU A 251 14.46 -6.33 2.40
N TYR A 252 15.15 -5.21 2.15
CA TYR A 252 14.79 -3.93 2.71
C TYR A 252 14.59 -2.92 1.59
N GLY A 253 15.65 -2.25 1.16
CA GLY A 253 15.56 -1.09 0.28
C GLY A 253 16.12 -1.28 -1.11
N LEU A 254 16.46 -2.52 -1.51
CA LEU A 254 17.11 -2.84 -2.77
C LEU A 254 18.28 -1.90 -3.07
N SER A 255 19.18 -1.76 -2.10
CA SER A 255 20.32 -0.83 -2.12
C SER A 255 21.24 -1.00 -3.34
N SER A 256 21.35 -2.23 -3.87
CA SER A 256 22.09 -2.51 -5.10
C SER A 256 21.33 -2.24 -6.40
N VAL A 257 20.03 -1.91 -6.33
CA VAL A 257 19.15 -1.77 -7.51
C VAL A 257 18.48 -0.39 -7.55
N PRO A 258 19.19 0.67 -8.02
CA PRO A 258 18.65 2.03 -8.06
C PRO A 258 17.35 2.17 -8.86
N LYS A 259 17.16 1.33 -9.90
CA LYS A 259 15.95 1.33 -10.73
C LYS A 259 14.68 1.04 -9.92
N ALA A 260 14.78 0.32 -8.80
CA ALA A 260 13.63 0.09 -7.93
C ALA A 260 13.08 1.40 -7.34
N ILE A 261 13.96 2.34 -6.95
CA ILE A 261 13.55 3.64 -6.40
C ILE A 261 12.80 4.47 -7.44
N GLU A 262 13.32 4.50 -8.67
CA GLU A 262 12.70 5.19 -9.81
C GLU A 262 11.29 4.65 -10.07
N LEU A 263 11.17 3.32 -10.22
CA LEU A 263 9.90 2.66 -10.48
C LEU A 263 8.86 2.88 -9.37
N LEU A 264 9.29 2.88 -8.10
CA LEU A 264 8.42 3.15 -6.97
C LEU A 264 7.94 4.60 -6.95
N TYR A 265 8.83 5.56 -7.23
CA TYR A 265 8.49 6.98 -7.24
C TYR A 265 7.57 7.38 -8.40
N GLU A 266 7.70 6.73 -9.57
CA GLU A 266 6.80 6.93 -10.71
C GLU A 266 5.43 6.26 -10.54
N SER A 267 5.29 5.42 -9.50
CA SER A 267 4.05 4.67 -9.27
C SER A 267 3.01 5.47 -8.49
N ASN A 268 1.76 5.01 -8.53
CA ASN A 268 0.67 5.58 -7.74
C ASN A 268 0.90 5.45 -6.22
N ALA A 269 1.72 4.50 -5.78
CA ALA A 269 2.07 4.35 -4.36
C ALA A 269 2.90 5.53 -3.84
N ALA A 270 3.58 6.27 -4.72
CA ALA A 270 4.31 7.47 -4.36
C ALA A 270 3.42 8.53 -3.70
N ASN A 271 2.15 8.62 -4.09
CA ASN A 271 1.19 9.58 -3.52
C ASN A 271 1.00 9.39 -2.00
N VAL A 272 1.11 8.15 -1.51
CA VAL A 272 0.93 7.83 -0.08
C VAL A 272 2.17 8.25 0.72
N ILE A 273 3.36 7.98 0.19
CA ILE A 273 4.62 8.31 0.88
C ILE A 273 5.07 9.75 0.67
N ASN A 274 4.44 10.50 -0.25
CA ASN A 274 4.83 11.86 -0.62
C ASN A 274 3.91 12.95 -0.04
N THR A 275 3.19 12.67 1.05
CA THR A 275 2.26 13.63 1.70
C THR A 275 2.94 14.95 2.12
N GLY A 276 4.26 14.93 2.39
CA GLY A 276 5.07 16.11 2.70
C GLY A 276 6.03 16.57 1.59
N GLY A 277 5.97 15.99 0.37
CA GLY A 277 6.95 16.29 -0.68
C GLY A 277 8.32 15.61 -0.52
N HIS A 278 8.46 14.70 0.45
CA HIS A 278 9.71 14.03 0.81
C HIS A 278 9.83 12.59 0.28
N GLY A 279 8.86 12.09 -0.50
CA GLY A 279 8.74 10.65 -0.82
C GLY A 279 9.99 10.04 -1.46
N LEU A 280 10.55 10.69 -2.49
CA LEU A 280 11.77 10.22 -3.15
C LEU A 280 12.97 10.18 -2.20
N SER A 281 13.15 11.24 -1.41
CA SER A 281 14.23 11.35 -0.43
C SER A 281 14.08 10.28 0.66
N CYS A 282 12.86 9.96 1.08
CA CYS A 282 12.60 8.92 2.06
C CYS A 282 12.86 7.52 1.52
N LEU A 283 12.55 7.23 0.24
CA LEU A 283 12.94 5.98 -0.40
C LEU A 283 14.47 5.81 -0.42
N LYS A 284 15.19 6.86 -0.85
CA LYS A 284 16.66 6.86 -0.88
C LYS A 284 17.26 6.69 0.51
N ARG A 285 16.77 7.44 1.50
CA ARG A 285 17.24 7.36 2.89
C ARG A 285 16.96 5.99 3.50
N TYR A 286 15.77 5.42 3.26
CA TYR A 286 15.45 4.06 3.68
C TYR A 286 16.42 3.04 3.08
N SER A 287 16.66 3.11 1.77
CA SER A 287 17.60 2.22 1.09
C SER A 287 19.03 2.30 1.65
N ALA A 288 19.52 3.52 1.92
CA ALA A 288 20.83 3.73 2.54
C ALA A 288 20.88 3.16 3.97
N LEU A 289 19.90 3.49 4.82
CA LEU A 289 19.85 3.08 6.23
C LEU A 289 19.85 1.56 6.43
N PHE A 290 19.25 0.81 5.50
CA PHE A 290 19.14 -0.65 5.61
C PHE A 290 20.12 -1.42 4.70
N SER A 291 20.98 -0.72 3.96
CA SER A 291 21.95 -1.33 3.03
C SER A 291 22.87 -2.36 3.70
N THR A 292 23.32 -2.10 4.93
CA THR A 292 24.23 -2.97 5.68
C THR A 292 23.56 -4.24 6.23
N LYS A 293 22.22 -4.28 6.30
CA LYS A 293 21.48 -5.49 6.72
C LYS A 293 20.91 -6.29 5.57
N GLU A 294 20.76 -5.63 4.44
CA GLU A 294 20.10 -6.22 3.30
C GLU A 294 20.95 -7.34 2.74
N ARG A 295 20.32 -8.51 2.60
CA ARG A 295 20.96 -9.60 1.88
C ARG A 295 21.08 -9.21 0.41
N SER A 296 22.29 -9.30 -0.14
CA SER A 296 22.49 -9.09 -1.57
C SER A 296 21.90 -10.26 -2.37
N TYR A 297 21.09 -9.92 -3.38
CA TYR A 297 20.53 -10.85 -4.36
C TYR A 297 21.01 -10.43 -5.75
N PRO A 298 22.16 -10.96 -6.23
CA PRO A 298 22.76 -10.55 -7.51
C PRO A 298 21.81 -10.67 -8.70
N ASP A 299 20.98 -11.72 -8.71
CA ASP A 299 19.96 -11.94 -9.73
C ASP A 299 18.97 -10.77 -9.89
N LEU A 300 18.65 -10.05 -8.80
CA LEU A 300 17.69 -8.94 -8.86
C LEU A 300 18.21 -7.77 -9.69
N GLU A 301 19.51 -7.49 -9.69
CA GLU A 301 20.08 -6.42 -10.52
C GLU A 301 19.86 -6.70 -12.01
N ILE A 302 20.11 -7.95 -12.43
CA ILE A 302 19.90 -8.41 -13.80
C ILE A 302 18.42 -8.37 -14.16
N ILE A 303 17.55 -8.88 -13.27
CA ILE A 303 16.11 -8.91 -13.47
C ILE A 303 15.58 -7.48 -13.64
N PHE A 304 15.90 -6.55 -12.74
CA PHE A 304 15.43 -5.17 -12.84
C PHE A 304 15.93 -4.46 -14.10
N SER A 305 17.22 -4.62 -14.43
CA SER A 305 17.82 -4.00 -15.63
C SER A 305 17.18 -4.46 -16.94
N LEU A 306 16.85 -5.76 -17.04
CA LEU A 306 16.33 -6.34 -18.27
C LEU A 306 14.80 -6.28 -18.35
N VAL A 307 14.08 -6.58 -17.27
CA VAL A 307 12.62 -6.52 -17.23
C VAL A 307 12.14 -5.08 -17.45
N SER A 308 12.77 -4.07 -16.84
CA SER A 308 12.33 -2.69 -17.01
C SER A 308 12.42 -2.26 -18.48
N LYS A 309 13.54 -2.57 -19.15
CA LYS A 309 13.72 -2.29 -20.58
C LYS A 309 12.71 -3.02 -21.44
N GLN A 310 12.37 -4.26 -21.10
CA GLN A 310 11.37 -5.04 -21.82
C GLN A 310 9.96 -4.45 -21.67
N LEU A 311 9.58 -4.07 -20.46
CA LEU A 311 8.28 -3.45 -20.17
C LEU A 311 8.16 -2.07 -20.83
N GLU A 312 9.22 -1.26 -20.80
CA GLU A 312 9.30 0.02 -21.52
C GLU A 312 9.19 -0.17 -23.04
N ALA A 313 9.95 -1.11 -23.62
CA ALA A 313 9.94 -1.38 -25.07
C ALA A 313 8.60 -1.94 -25.57
N SER A 314 7.95 -2.78 -24.77
CA SER A 314 6.62 -3.34 -25.07
C SER A 314 5.48 -2.35 -24.84
N LYS A 315 5.77 -1.13 -24.34
CA LYS A 315 4.77 -0.14 -23.90
C LYS A 315 3.75 -0.79 -22.95
N SER A 316 4.23 -1.61 -22.02
CA SER A 316 3.39 -2.24 -21.01
C SER A 316 2.60 -1.18 -20.26
N ARG A 317 1.36 -1.52 -19.88
CA ARG A 317 0.48 -0.62 -19.12
C ARG A 317 1.11 -0.19 -17.79
N TYR A 318 1.95 -1.04 -17.20
CA TYR A 318 2.63 -0.77 -15.94
C TYR A 318 4.13 -1.10 -16.06
N ALA A 319 4.98 -0.10 -15.91
CA ALA A 319 6.44 -0.28 -15.87
C ALA A 319 6.89 -1.06 -14.62
N GLN A 320 6.05 -1.09 -13.58
CA GLN A 320 6.27 -1.81 -12.34
C GLN A 320 5.94 -3.32 -12.43
N GLY A 321 5.43 -3.80 -13.57
CA GLY A 321 5.03 -5.19 -13.80
C GLY A 321 3.58 -5.50 -13.37
N ASP A 322 3.09 -6.67 -13.77
CA ASP A 322 1.66 -6.99 -13.69
C ASP A 322 1.12 -7.13 -12.26
N LEU A 323 1.94 -7.64 -11.34
CA LEU A 323 1.52 -7.89 -9.96
C LEU A 323 1.66 -6.65 -9.05
N PHE A 324 2.30 -5.58 -9.51
CA PHE A 324 2.47 -4.39 -8.69
C PHE A 324 1.14 -3.70 -8.38
N LEU A 325 0.30 -3.46 -9.40
CA LEU A 325 -0.94 -2.72 -9.22
C LEU A 325 -1.88 -3.33 -8.16
N PRO A 326 -2.17 -4.65 -8.13
CA PRO A 326 -3.00 -5.25 -7.08
C PRO A 326 -2.54 -4.95 -5.64
N GLY A 327 -1.24 -4.72 -5.42
CA GLY A 327 -0.66 -4.41 -4.12
C GLY A 327 -0.47 -2.92 -3.85
N ALA A 328 -0.41 -2.08 -4.88
CA ALA A 328 -0.10 -0.65 -4.75
C ALA A 328 -1.34 0.23 -4.47
N LEU A 329 -2.43 -0.34 -3.95
CA LEU A 329 -3.73 0.33 -3.85
C LEU A 329 -4.00 1.01 -2.51
N LYS A 330 -2.99 1.18 -1.67
CA LYS A 330 -3.16 1.77 -0.34
C LYS A 330 -3.87 3.12 -0.38
N GLU A 331 -3.54 3.98 -1.35
CA GLU A 331 -4.24 5.26 -1.55
C GLU A 331 -5.76 5.07 -1.74
N PHE A 332 -6.16 4.03 -2.47
CA PHE A 332 -7.56 3.69 -2.69
C PHE A 332 -8.17 3.02 -1.46
N ASP A 333 -7.43 2.17 -0.75
CA ASP A 333 -7.87 1.53 0.48
C ASP A 333 -8.16 2.55 1.58
N ASP A 334 -7.28 3.52 1.76
CA ASP A 334 -7.41 4.61 2.74
C ASP A 334 -8.61 5.50 2.40
N LYS A 335 -8.94 5.61 1.11
CA LYS A 335 -10.16 6.28 0.60
C LYS A 335 -11.40 5.37 0.59
N GLY A 336 -11.29 4.12 1.03
CA GLY A 336 -12.39 3.14 1.07
C GLY A 336 -12.79 2.55 -0.30
N LEU A 337 -11.98 2.72 -1.34
CA LEU A 337 -12.22 2.27 -2.72
C LEU A 337 -11.58 0.90 -3.04
N GLY A 338 -10.72 0.40 -2.16
CA GLY A 338 -9.92 -0.81 -2.35
C GLY A 338 -10.70 -2.09 -2.65
N ASP A 339 -11.76 -2.33 -1.88
CA ASP A 339 -12.52 -3.58 -1.96
C ASP A 339 -13.46 -3.63 -3.17
N PHE A 340 -13.79 -2.47 -3.76
CA PHE A 340 -14.62 -2.38 -4.97
C PHE A 340 -13.89 -2.86 -6.22
N LEU A 341 -12.55 -2.71 -6.27
CA LEU A 341 -11.74 -2.98 -7.45
C LEU A 341 -11.38 -4.48 -7.62
N PHE A 342 -11.46 -5.27 -6.53
CA PHE A 342 -10.95 -6.65 -6.49
C PHE A 342 -11.79 -7.55 -5.56
N VAL A 343 -13.07 -7.73 -5.90
CA VAL A 343 -13.91 -8.72 -5.22
C VAL A 343 -13.55 -10.11 -5.73
N GLU A 344 -13.04 -10.97 -4.84
CA GLU A 344 -13.05 -12.41 -5.09
C GLU A 344 -14.51 -12.85 -5.27
N LYS A 345 -14.86 -13.40 -6.44
CA LYS A 345 -16.10 -14.17 -6.58
C LYS A 345 -16.08 -15.26 -5.50
N LYS A 346 -16.89 -15.10 -4.44
CA LYS A 346 -17.08 -16.16 -3.45
C LYS A 346 -17.57 -17.38 -4.21
N VAL A 347 -16.83 -18.47 -4.13
CA VAL A 347 -17.28 -19.78 -4.62
C VAL A 347 -18.55 -20.09 -3.83
N GLU A 348 -19.65 -20.36 -4.54
CA GLU A 348 -20.91 -20.73 -3.92
C GLU A 348 -20.67 -21.86 -2.92
N PRO A 349 -21.05 -21.69 -1.63
CA PRO A 349 -20.88 -22.76 -0.66
C PRO A 349 -21.71 -23.96 -1.11
N LYS A 350 -21.07 -25.12 -1.22
CA LYS A 350 -21.81 -26.39 -1.34
C LYS A 350 -22.81 -26.47 -0.19
N PRO A 351 -24.08 -26.82 -0.44
CA PRO A 351 -25.13 -26.78 0.57
C PRO A 351 -24.77 -27.69 1.76
N GLU A 352 -24.61 -27.07 2.93
CA GLU A 352 -24.50 -27.81 4.19
C GLU A 352 -25.84 -28.46 4.56
N PRO A 353 -25.83 -29.71 5.07
CA PRO A 353 -27.05 -30.39 5.49
C PRO A 353 -27.70 -29.70 6.69
N LYS A 354 -29.03 -29.57 6.63
CA LYS A 354 -29.89 -28.91 7.63
C LYS A 354 -29.65 -29.44 9.05
N PRO A 355 -29.46 -28.57 10.07
CA PRO A 355 -29.45 -28.99 11.46
C PRO A 355 -30.87 -29.34 11.96
N THR A 356 -30.95 -30.44 12.73
CA THR A 356 -32.14 -30.89 13.46
C THR A 356 -32.46 -29.97 14.65
N PRO A 357 -33.74 -29.81 15.03
CA PRO A 357 -34.17 -28.81 16.01
C PRO A 357 -33.90 -29.26 17.45
N ILE A 358 -33.32 -28.37 18.26
CA ILE A 358 -33.22 -28.54 19.72
C ILE A 358 -34.31 -27.71 20.42
N ILE A 359 -34.93 -28.36 21.40
CA ILE A 359 -36.16 -28.01 22.10
C ILE A 359 -35.95 -26.86 23.11
N VAL A 360 -36.97 -26.01 23.20
CA VAL A 360 -37.16 -24.83 24.05
C VAL A 360 -37.29 -25.18 25.54
N ILE A 361 -36.61 -24.44 26.43
CA ILE A 361 -37.08 -24.20 27.81
C ILE A 361 -36.89 -22.72 28.17
N LYS A 362 -38.01 -22.04 28.50
CA LYS A 362 -38.06 -20.71 29.13
C LYS A 362 -37.90 -20.85 30.65
N PRO A 363 -37.34 -19.83 31.33
CA PRO A 363 -38.06 -19.28 32.49
C PRO A 363 -38.20 -17.75 32.45
N LYS A 364 -39.21 -17.26 33.17
CA LYS A 364 -39.74 -15.88 33.27
C LYS A 364 -39.38 -15.29 34.68
N PRO A 365 -39.75 -14.04 35.06
CA PRO A 365 -38.83 -12.97 35.50
C PRO A 365 -39.06 -12.44 36.94
N LYS A 366 -38.22 -11.48 37.40
CA LYS A 366 -38.48 -10.29 38.29
C LYS A 366 -37.18 -9.82 39.01
N PRO A 367 -37.10 -8.64 39.66
CA PRO A 367 -37.69 -7.31 39.41
C PRO A 367 -36.66 -6.12 39.53
N LEU A 368 -37.08 -4.90 39.17
CA LEU A 368 -36.35 -3.61 39.30
C LEU A 368 -36.19 -3.10 40.74
N PRO A 369 -35.19 -2.21 41.00
CA PRO A 369 -35.53 -0.89 41.56
C PRO A 369 -34.66 0.31 41.09
N LYS A 370 -35.36 1.34 40.58
CA LYS A 370 -35.32 2.83 40.80
C LYS A 370 -34.04 3.68 41.06
N PRO A 371 -34.10 5.00 40.77
CA PRO A 371 -33.02 5.84 40.23
C PRO A 371 -32.34 6.78 41.26
N VAL A 372 -31.16 7.31 40.91
CA VAL A 372 -30.51 8.43 41.61
C VAL A 372 -30.22 9.58 40.64
N VAL A 373 -30.45 10.78 41.17
CA VAL A 373 -30.61 12.08 40.51
C VAL A 373 -29.28 12.83 40.35
N ALA A 374 -29.25 13.63 39.28
CA ALA A 374 -28.35 14.70 38.86
C ALA A 374 -27.34 15.32 39.86
N THR A 375 -26.20 15.75 39.30
CA THR A 375 -25.63 17.09 39.59
C THR A 375 -24.83 17.59 38.38
N VAL A 376 -25.08 18.86 38.03
CA VAL A 376 -24.50 19.61 36.90
C VAL A 376 -23.66 20.75 37.47
N LYS A 377 -22.62 21.15 36.71
CA LYS A 377 -21.98 22.49 36.55
C LYS A 377 -20.49 22.53 36.97
N PRO A 378 -19.65 23.46 36.44
CA PRO A 378 -19.91 24.53 35.46
C PRO A 378 -18.91 24.61 34.28
N VAL A 379 -19.36 25.31 33.23
CA VAL A 379 -18.56 25.85 32.12
C VAL A 379 -17.68 27.01 32.62
N VAL A 380 -16.41 27.04 32.23
CA VAL A 380 -15.55 28.24 32.31
C VAL A 380 -15.24 28.72 30.89
N LYS A 381 -15.65 29.96 30.61
CA LYS A 381 -15.34 30.73 29.40
C LYS A 381 -13.84 31.03 29.33
N ALA A 382 -13.23 30.86 28.16
CA ALA A 382 -11.98 31.51 27.79
C ALA A 382 -12.25 32.56 26.70
N GLU A 383 -11.71 33.75 26.90
CA GLU A 383 -11.67 34.86 25.94
C GLU A 383 -10.45 34.73 25.00
N PRO A 384 -10.44 35.45 23.86
CA PRO A 384 -10.00 34.92 22.58
C PRO A 384 -8.50 35.07 22.32
N VAL A 385 -7.88 33.98 21.87
CA VAL A 385 -6.58 34.02 21.17
C VAL A 385 -6.85 34.50 19.74
N LYS A 386 -6.09 35.51 19.28
CA LYS A 386 -6.14 36.01 17.90
C LYS A 386 -5.91 34.85 16.93
N LEU A 387 -6.96 34.52 16.18
CA LEU A 387 -6.94 33.47 15.18
C LEU A 387 -6.01 33.86 14.03
N PRO A 388 -5.15 32.94 13.55
CA PRO A 388 -4.45 33.12 12.27
C PRO A 388 -5.47 33.30 11.15
N GLU A 389 -5.10 34.06 10.11
CA GLU A 389 -5.95 34.31 8.95
C GLU A 389 -6.58 33.01 8.45
N LYS A 390 -7.91 33.02 8.43
CA LYS A 390 -8.75 31.85 8.20
C LYS A 390 -8.43 31.30 6.82
N ILE A 391 -7.75 30.16 6.76
CA ILE A 391 -7.71 29.33 5.56
C ILE A 391 -9.18 29.07 5.20
N ILE A 392 -9.66 29.68 4.12
CA ILE A 392 -11.03 29.45 3.64
C ILE A 392 -11.02 28.06 3.01
N ILE A 393 -11.28 27.04 3.83
CA ILE A 393 -11.53 25.68 3.36
C ILE A 393 -12.75 25.78 2.44
N LYS A 394 -12.56 25.58 1.13
CA LYS A 394 -13.65 25.51 0.16
C LYS A 394 -14.46 24.25 0.47
N VAL A 395 -15.65 24.44 0.99
CA VAL A 395 -16.58 23.37 1.40
C VAL A 395 -17.37 22.92 0.18
N SER A 396 -17.56 21.61 -0.03
CA SER A 396 -18.38 21.10 -1.15
C SER A 396 -19.82 21.62 -1.11
N ALA A 397 -20.49 21.62 -2.26
CA ALA A 397 -21.91 21.93 -2.39
C ALA A 397 -22.81 21.02 -1.54
N PHE A 398 -22.38 19.77 -1.31
CA PHE A 398 -23.10 18.84 -0.44
C PHE A 398 -23.02 19.27 1.01
N GLU A 399 -21.82 19.57 1.51
CA GLU A 399 -21.62 20.02 2.89
C GLU A 399 -22.21 21.42 3.13
N GLN A 400 -22.22 22.28 2.11
CA GLN A 400 -22.97 23.54 2.18
C GLN A 400 -24.47 23.30 2.41
N ALA A 401 -25.07 22.31 1.74
CA ALA A 401 -26.48 21.97 1.95
C ALA A 401 -26.74 21.40 3.35
N VAL A 402 -25.82 20.58 3.88
CA VAL A 402 -25.87 20.08 5.27
C VAL A 402 -25.83 21.25 6.26
N ARG A 403 -24.89 22.19 6.09
CA ARG A 403 -24.79 23.38 6.95
C ARG A 403 -26.03 24.24 6.86
N ASN A 404 -26.56 24.48 5.66
CA ASN A 404 -27.79 25.23 5.48
C ASN A 404 -28.97 24.57 6.20
N LEU A 405 -29.07 23.24 6.16
CA LEU A 405 -30.12 22.51 6.89
C LEU A 405 -30.02 22.73 8.40
N LEU A 406 -28.80 22.67 8.96
CA LEU A 406 -28.54 22.83 10.40
C LEU A 406 -28.70 24.28 10.87
N GLU A 407 -28.12 25.24 10.16
CA GLU A 407 -28.11 26.67 10.51
C GLU A 407 -29.51 27.30 10.34
N LEU A 408 -30.21 26.97 9.25
CA LEU A 408 -31.54 27.48 8.95
C LEU A 408 -32.67 26.60 9.52
N LYS A 409 -32.33 25.49 10.20
CA LYS A 409 -33.26 24.51 10.80
C LYS A 409 -34.32 24.00 9.83
N LEU A 410 -33.96 23.85 8.55
CA LEU A 410 -34.85 23.37 7.50
C LEU A 410 -35.20 21.88 7.71
N THR A 411 -36.30 21.42 7.13
CA THR A 411 -36.64 20.00 7.05
C THR A 411 -35.94 19.33 5.88
N VAL A 412 -35.72 20.08 4.79
CA VAL A 412 -35.08 19.63 3.55
C VAL A 412 -34.14 20.74 3.06
N SER A 413 -32.94 20.37 2.59
CA SER A 413 -32.02 21.29 1.93
C SER A 413 -31.50 20.70 0.63
N THR A 414 -31.69 21.41 -0.49
CA THR A 414 -31.36 20.94 -1.83
C THR A 414 -29.89 21.19 -2.16
N VAL A 415 -29.18 20.16 -2.62
CA VAL A 415 -27.77 20.27 -3.04
C VAL A 415 -27.69 21.00 -4.39
N ASN A 416 -26.79 21.99 -4.50
CA ASN A 416 -26.56 22.66 -5.78
C ASN A 416 -25.76 21.75 -6.72
N MET A 417 -26.45 21.04 -7.60
CA MET A 417 -25.85 20.08 -8.53
C MET A 417 -24.86 20.71 -9.51
N GLY A 418 -25.02 22.00 -9.84
CA GLY A 418 -24.08 22.73 -10.71
C GLY A 418 -22.73 22.97 -10.03
N LYS A 419 -22.74 23.36 -8.76
CA LYS A 419 -21.52 23.50 -7.94
C LYS A 419 -20.90 22.14 -7.62
N MET A 420 -21.72 21.12 -7.38
CA MET A 420 -21.28 19.75 -7.12
C MET A 420 -20.43 19.15 -8.24
N LYS A 421 -20.63 19.59 -9.48
CA LYS A 421 -19.74 19.19 -10.60
C LYS A 421 -18.29 19.61 -10.38
N SER A 422 -18.10 20.80 -9.79
CA SER A 422 -16.77 21.39 -9.56
C SER A 422 -16.11 20.95 -8.25
N ASP A 423 -16.81 20.21 -7.39
CA ASP A 423 -16.28 19.75 -6.09
C ASP A 423 -15.28 18.59 -6.26
N PHE A 424 -15.45 17.76 -7.29
CA PHE A 424 -14.53 16.70 -7.65
C PHE A 424 -14.62 16.45 -9.16
N VAL A 425 -13.50 16.48 -9.88
CA VAL A 425 -13.47 16.27 -11.34
C VAL A 425 -12.83 14.92 -11.63
N PHE A 426 -13.59 14.01 -12.23
CA PHE A 426 -13.05 12.75 -12.71
C PHE A 426 -12.15 12.99 -13.92
N SER A 427 -10.92 12.45 -13.90
CA SER A 427 -10.08 12.41 -15.10
C SER A 427 -10.58 11.32 -16.06
N ASP A 428 -10.32 11.47 -17.36
CA ASP A 428 -10.75 10.48 -18.38
C ASP A 428 -10.19 9.08 -18.10
N THR A 429 -8.98 9.02 -17.53
CA THR A 429 -8.33 7.76 -17.11
C THR A 429 -9.06 7.12 -15.94
N MET A 430 -9.55 7.91 -14.97
CA MET A 430 -10.39 7.41 -13.86
C MET A 430 -11.74 6.92 -14.39
N VAL A 431 -12.36 7.63 -15.32
CA VAL A 431 -13.66 7.23 -15.89
C VAL A 431 -13.56 5.88 -16.59
N GLU A 432 -12.55 5.68 -17.43
CA GLU A 432 -12.33 4.40 -18.12
C GLU A 432 -11.94 3.26 -17.16
N ALA A 433 -11.14 3.55 -16.13
CA ALA A 433 -10.80 2.55 -15.11
C ALA A 433 -12.03 2.09 -14.29
N LEU A 434 -12.99 2.98 -14.05
CA LEU A 434 -14.19 2.72 -13.26
C LEU A 434 -15.35 2.11 -14.09
N LYS A 435 -15.33 2.27 -15.41
CA LYS A 435 -16.42 1.86 -16.31
C LYS A 435 -16.70 0.36 -16.30
N THR A 436 -15.67 -0.48 -16.34
CA THR A 436 -15.84 -1.95 -16.33
C THR A 436 -16.22 -2.49 -14.97
N PRO A 437 -15.53 -2.14 -13.87
CA PRO A 437 -15.86 -2.66 -12.54
C PRO A 437 -17.24 -2.23 -12.06
N LEU A 438 -17.64 -0.97 -12.30
CA LEU A 438 -18.90 -0.44 -11.77
C LEU A 438 -20.14 -0.97 -12.49
N LYS A 439 -20.00 -1.59 -13.67
CA LYS A 439 -21.14 -2.13 -14.42
C LYS A 439 -21.82 -3.28 -13.68
N ASP A 440 -21.04 -4.11 -12.98
CA ASP A 440 -21.56 -5.25 -12.22
C ASP A 440 -22.29 -4.80 -10.94
N TYR A 441 -21.81 -3.74 -10.28
CA TYR A 441 -22.43 -3.14 -9.08
C TYR A 441 -23.68 -2.30 -9.36
N GLN A 442 -23.94 -1.96 -10.63
CA GLN A 442 -25.17 -1.27 -11.02
C GLN A 442 -26.34 -2.24 -11.26
N THR A 443 -26.11 -3.55 -11.22
CA THR A 443 -27.14 -4.56 -11.44
C THR A 443 -28.09 -4.65 -10.25
N ARG A 444 -29.34 -5.04 -10.51
CA ARG A 444 -30.35 -5.22 -9.46
C ARG A 444 -29.98 -6.34 -8.49
N GLU A 445 -29.36 -7.40 -8.98
CA GLU A 445 -28.93 -8.54 -8.16
C GLU A 445 -27.84 -8.12 -7.16
N ALA A 446 -26.77 -7.46 -7.63
CA ALA A 446 -25.70 -6.99 -6.76
C ALA A 446 -26.19 -6.00 -5.69
N LEU A 447 -27.00 -5.02 -6.07
CA LEU A 447 -27.55 -4.04 -5.13
C LEU A 447 -28.51 -4.67 -4.11
N SER A 448 -29.27 -5.69 -4.52
CA SER A 448 -30.17 -6.44 -3.62
C SER A 448 -29.37 -7.23 -2.59
N ASP A 449 -28.30 -7.91 -3.02
CA ASP A 449 -27.42 -8.65 -2.13
C ASP A 449 -26.70 -7.73 -1.14
N MET A 450 -26.15 -6.61 -1.60
CA MET A 450 -25.50 -5.62 -0.74
C MET A 450 -26.49 -4.99 0.25
N LYS A 451 -27.74 -4.73 -0.15
CA LYS A 451 -28.76 -4.24 0.79
C LYS A 451 -29.11 -5.29 1.85
N LYS A 452 -29.19 -6.56 1.47
CA LYS A 452 -29.63 -7.66 2.35
C LYS A 452 -28.54 -8.12 3.32
N TYR A 453 -27.31 -8.27 2.84
CA TYR A 453 -26.21 -8.85 3.60
C TYR A 453 -25.28 -7.80 4.21
N ASP A 454 -25.06 -6.69 3.50
CA ASP A 454 -24.14 -5.62 3.94
C ASP A 454 -24.89 -4.42 4.54
N GLY A 455 -26.21 -4.33 4.36
CA GLY A 455 -27.00 -3.22 4.90
C GLY A 455 -26.83 -1.91 4.14
N LEU A 456 -26.51 -1.97 2.84
CA LEU A 456 -26.31 -0.81 1.97
C LEU A 456 -27.43 0.24 2.09
N GLY A 457 -27.04 1.49 2.35
CA GLY A 457 -27.94 2.64 2.50
C GLY A 457 -28.45 2.86 3.93
N GLN A 458 -28.03 2.03 4.89
CA GLN A 458 -28.31 2.23 6.32
C GLN A 458 -27.26 3.16 6.96
N ARG A 459 -27.51 3.61 8.20
CA ARG A 459 -26.57 4.48 8.92
C ARG A 459 -25.23 3.80 9.21
N THR A 460 -25.24 2.49 9.41
CA THR A 460 -24.04 1.67 9.63
C THR A 460 -23.23 1.50 8.36
N GLU A 461 -23.89 1.35 7.21
CA GLU A 461 -23.27 1.20 5.89
C GLU A 461 -23.89 2.19 4.89
N PRO A 462 -23.50 3.48 4.98
CA PRO A 462 -24.03 4.56 4.15
C PRO A 462 -23.48 4.48 2.73
N MET A 463 -24.29 4.92 1.76
CA MET A 463 -23.85 5.01 0.37
C MET A 463 -22.89 6.19 0.18
N ARG A 464 -21.83 5.97 -0.58
CA ARG A 464 -20.78 6.97 -0.82
C ARG A 464 -21.23 8.04 -1.81
N LEU A 465 -20.97 9.31 -1.50
CA LEU A 465 -21.37 10.44 -2.35
C LEU A 465 -20.60 10.46 -3.68
N ILE A 466 -19.31 10.10 -3.67
CA ILE A 466 -18.49 10.06 -4.89
C ILE A 466 -19.05 9.07 -5.94
N PHE A 467 -19.60 7.94 -5.48
CA PHE A 467 -20.19 6.93 -6.34
C PHE A 467 -21.46 7.44 -7.02
N LEU A 468 -22.34 8.09 -6.26
CA LEU A 468 -23.53 8.73 -6.83
C LEU A 468 -23.18 9.84 -7.80
N LYS A 469 -22.19 10.67 -7.47
CA LYS A 469 -21.68 11.71 -8.35
C LYS A 469 -21.18 11.14 -9.67
N TYR A 470 -20.41 10.04 -9.62
CA TYR A 470 -19.93 9.35 -10.82
C TYR A 470 -21.09 8.90 -11.71
N LEU A 471 -22.12 8.27 -11.15
CA LEU A 471 -23.28 7.79 -11.91
C LEU A 471 -24.07 8.96 -12.55
N ILE A 472 -24.22 10.07 -11.84
CA ILE A 472 -24.93 11.26 -12.31
C ILE A 472 -24.16 11.94 -13.46
N GLU A 473 -22.83 12.06 -13.33
CA GLU A 473 -21.99 12.77 -14.32
C GLU A 473 -21.74 11.96 -15.59
N ASN A 474 -21.68 10.64 -15.48
CA ASN A 474 -21.50 9.74 -16.62
C ASN A 474 -22.83 9.29 -17.24
N HIS A 475 -23.96 9.92 -16.87
CA HIS A 475 -25.28 9.62 -17.41
C HIS A 475 -25.69 8.14 -17.25
N LEU A 476 -25.28 7.49 -16.15
CA LEU A 476 -25.59 6.09 -15.85
C LEU A 476 -26.96 5.95 -15.18
N HIS A 477 -28.01 6.37 -15.90
CA HIS A 477 -29.38 6.44 -15.40
C HIS A 477 -29.90 5.10 -14.89
N GLN A 478 -29.57 3.99 -15.57
CA GLN A 478 -30.00 2.65 -15.18
C GLN A 478 -29.49 2.25 -13.79
N GLY A 479 -28.22 2.58 -13.47
CA GLY A 479 -27.65 2.32 -12.15
C GLY A 479 -28.36 3.12 -11.05
N LEU A 480 -28.66 4.39 -11.30
CA LEU A 480 -29.39 5.25 -10.36
C LEU A 480 -30.82 4.77 -10.12
N TYR A 481 -31.54 4.36 -11.18
CA TYR A 481 -32.87 3.77 -11.02
C TYR A 481 -32.86 2.45 -10.25
N ASN A 482 -31.83 1.60 -10.46
CA ASN A 482 -31.69 0.37 -9.70
C ASN A 482 -31.42 0.64 -8.21
N ILE A 483 -30.59 1.63 -7.90
CA ILE A 483 -30.34 2.09 -6.52
C ILE A 483 -31.65 2.55 -5.87
N VAL A 484 -32.38 3.46 -6.51
CA VAL A 484 -33.64 3.98 -5.96
C VAL A 484 -34.68 2.87 -5.80
N SER A 485 -34.79 1.95 -6.78
CA SER A 485 -35.74 0.83 -6.71
C SER A 485 -35.44 -0.16 -5.60
N ILE A 486 -34.15 -0.36 -5.25
CA ILE A 486 -33.74 -1.40 -4.32
C ILE A 486 -33.51 -0.83 -2.94
N VAL A 487 -32.69 0.21 -2.81
CA VAL A 487 -32.35 0.87 -1.55
C VAL A 487 -33.53 1.71 -1.06
N GLY A 488 -34.20 2.40 -1.98
CA GLY A 488 -35.29 3.35 -1.72
C GLY A 488 -34.89 4.76 -2.19
N GLU A 489 -35.84 5.67 -2.25
CA GLU A 489 -35.58 7.09 -2.58
C GLU A 489 -34.82 7.82 -1.47
N ARG A 490 -34.89 7.31 -0.22
CA ARG A 490 -34.28 7.91 0.98
C ARG A 490 -33.33 6.93 1.66
N PHE A 491 -32.10 7.35 1.88
CA PHE A 491 -31.06 6.53 2.51
C PHE A 491 -29.92 7.39 3.06
N TRP A 492 -29.00 6.76 3.80
CA TRP A 492 -27.86 7.45 4.37
C TRP A 492 -26.73 7.59 3.35
N LEU A 493 -26.19 8.81 3.23
CA LEU A 493 -25.05 9.17 2.41
C LEU A 493 -23.85 9.54 3.26
N LEU A 494 -22.67 9.18 2.82
CA LEU A 494 -21.41 9.62 3.45
C LEU A 494 -20.68 10.56 2.50
N ASN A 495 -20.36 11.77 2.99
CA ASN A 495 -19.63 12.77 2.23
C ASN A 495 -18.12 12.48 2.24
N ASP A 496 -17.73 11.56 1.37
CA ASP A 496 -16.35 11.14 1.16
C ASP A 496 -15.53 12.11 0.30
N ILE A 497 -16.18 13.04 -0.42
CA ILE A 497 -15.51 14.11 -1.17
C ILE A 497 -14.78 15.08 -0.22
N ASP A 498 -15.40 15.42 0.92
CA ASP A 498 -14.80 16.28 1.95
C ASP A 498 -14.16 15.49 3.11
N GLY A 499 -14.02 14.16 2.99
CA GLY A 499 -13.43 13.31 4.03
C GLY A 499 -14.24 13.25 5.35
N LYS A 500 -15.57 13.41 5.28
CA LYS A 500 -16.44 13.33 6.47
C LYS A 500 -16.70 11.89 6.87
N THR A 501 -16.80 11.66 8.17
CA THR A 501 -17.08 10.36 8.79
C THR A 501 -18.53 10.21 9.24
N GLU A 502 -19.28 11.31 9.32
CA GLU A 502 -20.68 11.29 9.74
C GLU A 502 -21.63 11.09 8.55
N PRO A 503 -22.48 10.04 8.57
CA PRO A 503 -23.47 9.84 7.53
C PRO A 503 -24.64 10.80 7.68
N VAL A 504 -25.12 11.29 6.55
CA VAL A 504 -26.20 12.26 6.40
C VAL A 504 -27.39 11.60 5.72
N TYR A 505 -28.59 11.80 6.24
CA TYR A 505 -29.79 11.25 5.63
C TYR A 505 -30.20 12.09 4.42
N ALA A 506 -30.36 11.46 3.26
CA ALA A 506 -30.65 12.16 2.01
C ALA A 506 -31.69 11.44 1.17
N GLU A 507 -32.27 12.18 0.23
CA GLU A 507 -33.24 11.73 -0.76
C GLU A 507 -32.70 12.01 -2.15
N ILE A 508 -32.88 11.05 -3.07
CA ILE A 508 -32.53 11.19 -4.48
C ILE A 508 -33.79 11.10 -5.32
N LEU A 509 -34.06 12.16 -6.09
CA LEU A 509 -35.25 12.26 -6.93
C LEU A 509 -34.88 12.45 -8.40
N ASN A 510 -35.72 11.88 -9.26
CA ASN A 510 -35.75 12.13 -10.69
C ASN A 510 -37.21 11.97 -11.17
N ASN A 511 -37.95 13.05 -11.10
CA ASN A 511 -39.37 13.14 -11.41
C ASN A 511 -39.71 14.50 -12.05
N GLU A 512 -41.00 14.76 -12.29
CA GLU A 512 -41.48 16.00 -12.89
C GLU A 512 -41.06 17.25 -12.11
N SER A 513 -41.03 17.21 -10.77
CA SER A 513 -40.61 18.37 -9.95
C SER A 513 -39.13 18.73 -10.10
N THR A 514 -38.31 17.79 -10.60
CA THR A 514 -36.88 17.99 -10.91
C THR A 514 -36.61 18.19 -12.40
N ASN A 515 -37.64 18.32 -13.25
CA ASN A 515 -37.53 18.31 -14.71
C ASN A 515 -36.76 17.08 -15.24
N TYR A 516 -36.98 15.92 -14.63
CA TYR A 516 -36.32 14.66 -14.95
C TYR A 516 -34.77 14.69 -14.84
N LYS A 517 -34.24 15.54 -13.96
CA LYS A 517 -32.81 15.59 -13.63
C LYS A 517 -32.58 15.02 -12.24
N TRP A 518 -31.53 14.21 -12.09
CA TRP A 518 -31.15 13.69 -10.78
C TRP A 518 -30.81 14.81 -9.81
N GLN A 519 -31.53 14.86 -8.69
CA GLN A 519 -31.38 15.84 -7.63
C GLN A 519 -31.18 15.15 -6.29
N ILE A 520 -30.21 15.65 -5.51
CA ILE A 520 -29.96 15.19 -4.13
C ILE A 520 -30.51 16.24 -3.17
N ASN A 521 -31.31 15.78 -2.20
CA ASN A 521 -31.86 16.59 -1.12
C ASN A 521 -31.39 16.03 0.23
N ILE A 522 -30.89 16.88 1.10
CA ILE A 522 -30.54 16.52 2.47
C ILE A 522 -31.78 16.63 3.35
N LEU A 523 -32.02 15.64 4.21
CA LEU A 523 -33.22 15.53 5.05
C LEU A 523 -32.86 15.57 6.54
N ASP A 524 -33.68 16.25 7.34
CA ASP A 524 -33.63 16.13 8.80
C ASP A 524 -34.29 14.81 9.24
N PHE A 525 -33.47 13.82 9.56
CA PHE A 525 -33.93 12.49 9.99
C PHE A 525 -34.91 12.53 11.18
N HIS A 526 -34.78 13.50 12.09
CA HIS A 526 -35.64 13.60 13.27
C HIS A 526 -37.00 14.22 12.97
N LYS A 527 -37.09 15.08 11.95
CA LYS A 527 -38.36 15.72 11.55
C LYS A 527 -39.12 14.92 10.49
N VAL A 528 -38.44 14.15 9.65
CA VAL A 528 -39.05 13.36 8.56
C VAL A 528 -39.63 12.01 9.04
N LYS A 529 -39.30 11.57 10.27
CA LYS A 529 -39.86 10.35 10.89
C LYS A 529 -41.17 10.58 11.68
N LYS A 530 -41.63 11.82 11.80
CA LYS A 530 -42.99 12.16 12.27
C LYS A 530 -43.88 12.36 11.06
#